data_AF-F9PB27-F1
#
_entry.id   AF-F9PB27-F1
#
_cell.length_a   1.000
_cell.length_b   1.000
_cell.length_c   1.000
_cell.angle_alpha   90.00
_cell.angle_beta   90.00
_cell.angle_gamma   90.00
#
_symmetry.space_group_name_H-M   'P 1'
#
loop_
_entity.id
_entity.type
_entity.pdbx_description
1 polymer ?
#
loop_
_entity_poly.entity_id
_entity_poly.type
_entity_poly.pdbx_seq_one_letter_code
_entity_poly.pdbx_strand_id
1 'polypeptide(L)'
;MYNNAMKILKKSVLVLLSFLILFLVATFIFHRISLEKEQASLTPMGKTVLVNGHKINVYVEGDGPETIVFLSGAGIASPILDFKNVSDSLSKNIKLS
;
A
#
# COMPACT_ATOMS: atom_id res chain seq x y z
N MET A 1 -3.43 56.13 9.93
CA MET A 1 -3.39 55.19 8.78
C MET A 1 -2.58 53.92 9.04
N TYR A 2 -1.39 53.97 9.64
CA TYR A 2 -0.51 52.80 9.86
C TYR A 2 -1.15 51.63 10.66
N ASN A 3 -1.94 51.93 11.68
CA ASN A 3 -2.49 50.91 12.58
C ASN A 3 -3.54 49.99 11.93
N ASN A 4 -4.23 50.44 10.88
CA ASN A 4 -5.23 49.64 10.18
C ASN A 4 -4.59 48.65 9.21
N ALA A 5 -3.50 49.03 8.53
CA ALA A 5 -2.75 48.14 7.64
C ALA A 5 -2.16 46.94 8.39
N MET A 6 -1.58 47.17 9.58
CA MET A 6 -1.04 46.11 10.44
C MET A 6 -2.12 45.12 10.91
N LYS A 7 -3.34 45.61 11.19
CA LYS A 7 -4.48 44.76 11.58
C LYS A 7 -4.98 43.89 10.43
N ILE A 8 -5.03 44.44 9.20
CA ILE A 8 -5.42 43.70 8.00
C ILE A 8 -4.40 42.60 7.69
N LEU A 9 -3.10 42.90 7.76
CA LEU A 9 -2.03 41.93 7.53
C LEU A 9 -2.09 40.77 8.53
N LYS A 10 -2.20 41.07 9.84
CA LYS A 10 -2.34 40.04 10.87
C LYS A 10 -3.57 39.15 10.66
N LYS A 11 -4.70 39.74 10.26
CA LYS A 11 -5.93 38.98 9.97
C LYS A 11 -5.76 38.08 8.74
N SER A 12 -5.09 38.56 7.69
CA SER A 12 -4.80 37.76 6.49
C SER A 12 -3.90 36.57 6.78
N VAL A 13 -2.83 36.76 7.57
CA VAL A 13 -1.95 35.66 8.01
C VAL A 13 -2.70 34.65 8.87
N LEU A 14 -3.57 35.11 9.78
CA LEU A 14 -4.37 34.22 10.62
C LEU A 14 -5.34 33.36 9.78
N VAL A 15 -5.97 33.95 8.78
CA VAL A 15 -6.86 33.22 7.84
C VAL A 15 -6.07 32.18 7.05
N LEU A 16 -4.90 32.54 6.53
CA LEU A 16 -4.06 31.61 5.78
C LEU A 16 -3.57 30.45 6.65
N LEU A 17 -3.15 30.73 7.89
CA LEU A 17 -2.74 29.70 8.84
C LEU A 17 -3.91 28.77 9.20
N SER A 18 -5.10 29.34 9.45
CA SER A 18 -6.30 28.55 9.71
C SER A 18 -6.66 27.65 8.52
N PHE A 19 -6.53 28.15 7.30
CA PHE A 19 -6.77 27.37 6.10
C PHE A 19 -5.77 26.22 5.94
N LEU A 20 -4.48 26.49 6.22
CA LEU A 20 -3.44 25.46 6.19
C LEU A 20 -3.72 24.35 7.21
N ILE A 21 -4.07 24.72 8.45
CA ILE A 21 -4.44 23.75 9.49
C ILE A 21 -5.65 22.91 9.06
N LEU A 22 -6.68 23.55 8.52
CA LEU A 22 -7.88 22.84 8.03
C LEU A 22 -7.51 21.85 6.92
N PHE A 23 -6.65 22.26 5.99
CA PHE A 23 -6.17 21.39 4.91
C PHE A 23 -5.41 20.17 5.46
N LEU A 24 -4.50 20.38 6.42
CA LEU A 24 -3.76 19.28 7.06
C LEU A 24 -4.69 18.30 7.79
N VAL A 25 -5.70 18.80 8.49
CA VAL A 25 -6.69 17.95 9.19
C VAL A 25 -7.49 17.13 8.19
N ALA A 26 -7.95 17.74 7.09
CA ALA A 26 -8.70 17.05 6.06
C ALA A 26 -7.88 15.94 5.38
N THR A 27 -6.62 16.21 5.02
CA THR A 27 -5.73 15.21 4.41
C THR A 27 -5.39 14.09 5.40
N PHE A 28 -5.18 14.41 6.68
CA PHE A 28 -4.96 13.40 7.71
C PHE A 28 -6.15 12.45 7.86
N ILE A 29 -7.37 12.98 7.94
CA ILE A 29 -8.59 12.16 8.04
C ILE A 29 -8.74 11.29 6.78
N PHE A 30 -8.57 11.88 5.59
CA PHE A 30 -8.64 11.12 4.33
C PHE A 30 -7.61 9.99 4.30
N HIS A 31 -6.37 10.27 4.70
CA HIS A 31 -5.30 9.28 4.75
C HIS A 31 -5.62 8.15 5.74
N ARG A 32 -6.15 8.46 6.93
CA ARG A 32 -6.58 7.45 7.91
C ARG A 32 -7.69 6.56 7.37
N ILE A 33 -8.70 7.14 6.73
CA ILE A 33 -9.78 6.37 6.08
C ILE A 33 -9.22 5.50 4.94
N SER A 34 -8.29 6.04 4.14
CA SER A 34 -7.65 5.28 3.06
C SER A 34 -6.86 4.10 3.60
N LEU A 35 -6.11 4.28 4.69
CA LEU A 35 -5.38 3.19 5.35
C LEU A 35 -6.31 2.11 5.91
N GLU A 36 -7.43 2.51 6.53
CA GLU A 36 -8.42 1.54 7.03
C GLU A 36 -9.07 0.76 5.89
N LYS A 37 -9.40 1.43 4.79
CA LYS A 37 -9.93 0.77 3.58
C LYS A 37 -8.92 -0.16 2.94
N GLU A 38 -7.66 0.27 2.85
CA GLU A 38 -6.57 -0.55 2.33
C GLU A 38 -6.41 -1.79 3.21
N GLN A 39 -6.31 -1.62 4.53
CA GLN A 39 -6.19 -2.73 5.47
C GLN A 39 -7.38 -3.70 5.41
N ALA A 40 -8.61 -3.21 5.25
CA ALA A 40 -9.79 -4.05 5.07
C ALA A 40 -9.79 -4.80 3.72
N SER A 41 -9.11 -4.26 2.70
CA SER A 41 -8.96 -4.86 1.38
C SER A 41 -7.75 -5.78 1.25
N LEU A 42 -6.80 -5.73 2.20
CA LEU A 42 -5.65 -6.63 2.25
C LEU A 42 -6.11 -8.04 2.64
N THR A 43 -6.55 -8.82 1.66
CA THR A 43 -6.70 -10.26 1.83
C THR A 43 -5.30 -10.88 1.85
N PRO A 44 -4.94 -11.66 2.88
CA PRO A 44 -3.66 -12.34 2.91
C PRO A 44 -3.59 -13.30 1.71
N MET A 45 -2.74 -12.96 0.74
CA MET A 45 -2.56 -13.77 -0.46
C MET A 45 -1.58 -14.90 -0.17
N GLY A 46 -1.97 -16.13 -0.46
CA GLY A 46 -1.17 -17.33 -0.20
C GLY A 46 -1.43 -17.95 1.16
N LYS A 47 -0.59 -18.91 1.52
CA LYS A 47 -0.65 -19.72 2.74
C LYS A 47 0.65 -19.54 3.52
N THR A 48 0.52 -19.21 4.79
CA THR A 48 1.67 -19.22 5.70
C THR A 48 2.05 -20.64 6.07
N VAL A 49 3.31 -21.00 5.85
CA VAL A 49 3.89 -22.30 6.21
C VAL A 49 5.10 -22.11 7.13
N LEU A 50 5.37 -23.10 7.98
CA LEU A 50 6.54 -23.11 8.86
C LEU A 50 7.67 -23.88 8.18
N VAL A 51 8.81 -23.23 7.98
CA VAL A 51 10.03 -23.84 7.46
C VAL A 51 11.16 -23.52 8.45
N ASN A 52 11.75 -24.56 9.05
CA ASN A 52 12.81 -24.41 10.06
C ASN A 52 12.44 -23.45 11.20
N GLY A 53 11.17 -23.48 11.65
CA GLY A 53 10.66 -22.58 12.71
C GLY A 53 10.31 -21.16 12.26
N HIS A 54 10.59 -20.79 11.00
CA HIS A 54 10.24 -19.50 10.44
C HIS A 54 8.94 -19.57 9.64
N LYS A 55 8.09 -18.55 9.79
CA LYS A 55 6.86 -18.40 9.01
C LYS A 55 7.22 -17.81 7.64
N ILE A 56 6.86 -18.50 6.58
CA ILE A 56 7.04 -18.08 5.19
C ILE A 56 5.66 -18.04 4.52
N ASN A 57 5.38 -17.01 3.73
CA ASN A 57 4.16 -16.95 2.92
C ASN A 57 4.41 -17.54 1.53
N VAL A 58 3.59 -18.51 1.12
CA VAL A 58 3.71 -19.21 -0.16
C VAL A 58 2.40 -19.10 -0.91
N TYR A 59 2.42 -18.69 -2.17
CA TYR A 59 1.23 -18.60 -3.00
C TYR A 59 1.32 -19.64 -4.12
N VAL A 60 0.26 -20.44 -4.28
CA VAL A 60 0.21 -21.51 -5.29
C VAL A 60 -0.95 -21.26 -6.24
N GLU A 61 -0.70 -21.34 -7.54
CA GLU A 61 -1.70 -21.13 -8.58
C GLU A 61 -1.51 -22.13 -9.74
N GLY A 62 -2.61 -22.63 -10.32
CA GLY A 62 -2.60 -23.57 -11.45
C GLY A 62 -2.47 -25.04 -11.04
N ASP A 63 -2.94 -25.93 -11.92
CA ASP A 63 -3.01 -27.40 -11.70
C ASP A 63 -2.22 -28.21 -12.75
N GLY A 64 -1.27 -27.55 -13.43
CA GLY A 64 -0.43 -28.19 -14.44
C GLY A 64 0.51 -29.27 -13.86
N PRO A 65 0.98 -30.22 -14.69
CA PRO A 65 1.85 -31.30 -14.25
C PRO A 65 3.27 -30.85 -13.88
N GLU A 66 3.71 -29.71 -14.42
CA GLU A 66 5.01 -29.10 -14.12
C GLU A 66 4.85 -27.96 -13.11
N THR A 67 5.83 -27.78 -12.21
CA THR A 67 5.82 -26.72 -11.20
C THR A 67 6.99 -25.76 -11.39
N ILE A 68 6.71 -24.46 -11.52
CA ILE A 68 7.71 -23.38 -11.53
C ILE A 68 7.65 -22.64 -10.19
N VAL A 69 8.80 -22.41 -9.57
CA VAL A 69 8.91 -21.73 -8.28
C VAL A 69 9.48 -20.33 -8.46
N PHE A 70 8.77 -19.31 -7.97
CA PHE A 70 9.24 -17.93 -7.97
C PHE A 70 9.82 -17.57 -6.59
N LEU A 71 11.13 -17.35 -6.54
CA LEU A 71 11.82 -16.92 -5.33
C LEU A 71 11.97 -15.40 -5.30
N SER A 72 11.85 -14.81 -4.11
CA SER A 72 12.12 -13.38 -3.92
C SER A 72 13.59 -13.07 -4.22
N GLY A 73 13.83 -12.17 -5.17
CA GLY A 73 15.12 -11.51 -5.32
C GLY A 73 15.35 -10.44 -4.24
N ALA A 74 16.58 -9.92 -4.15
CA ALA A 74 16.88 -8.79 -3.27
C ALA A 74 16.08 -7.54 -3.71
N GLY A 75 15.47 -6.85 -2.75
CA GLY A 75 14.69 -5.62 -3.00
C GLY A 75 13.25 -5.85 -3.50
N ILE A 76 12.81 -7.10 -3.66
CA ILE A 76 11.43 -7.44 -4.04
C ILE A 76 10.60 -7.62 -2.77
N ALA A 77 9.64 -6.72 -2.55
CA ALA A 77 8.84 -6.72 -1.33
C ALA A 77 7.72 -7.76 -1.33
N SER A 78 7.14 -8.07 -2.51
CA SER A 78 6.13 -9.11 -2.64
C SER A 78 6.22 -9.77 -4.02
N PRO A 79 7.00 -10.86 -4.16
CA PRO A 79 7.14 -11.56 -5.43
C PRO A 79 5.79 -11.97 -6.04
N ILE A 80 4.80 -12.26 -5.19
CA ILE A 80 3.44 -12.64 -5.59
C ILE A 80 2.79 -11.52 -6.40
N LEU A 81 2.95 -10.26 -5.98
CA LEU A 81 2.39 -9.09 -6.69
C LEU A 81 3.33 -8.63 -7.81
N ASP A 82 4.63 -8.59 -7.53
CA ASP A 82 5.66 -8.10 -8.46
C ASP A 82 5.73 -8.97 -9.73
N PHE A 83 5.39 -10.27 -9.64
CA PHE A 83 5.35 -11.19 -10.78
C PHE A 83 3.94 -11.57 -11.23
N LYS A 84 2.87 -10.94 -10.72
CA LYS A 84 1.49 -11.36 -10.97
C LYS A 84 1.14 -11.48 -12.47
N ASN A 85 1.55 -10.50 -13.27
CA ASN A 85 1.27 -10.53 -14.71
C ASN A 85 1.91 -11.72 -15.42
N VAL A 86 3.11 -12.11 -14.96
CA VAL A 86 3.86 -13.25 -15.50
C VAL A 86 3.23 -14.55 -15.02
N SER A 87 2.88 -14.64 -13.73
CA SER A 87 2.22 -15.82 -13.17
C SER A 87 0.85 -16.08 -13.80
N ASP A 88 0.00 -15.06 -13.95
CA ASP A 88 -1.32 -15.16 -14.59
C ASP A 88 -1.24 -15.69 -16.04
N SER A 89 -0.13 -15.38 -16.74
CA SER A 89 0.08 -15.84 -18.11
C SER A 89 0.51 -17.31 -18.17
N LEU A 90 1.30 -17.76 -17.20
CA LEU A 90 1.88 -19.10 -17.13
C LEU A 90 0.96 -20.13 -16.46
N SER A 91 0.13 -19.70 -15.50
CA SER A 91 -0.75 -20.58 -14.70
C SER A 91 -1.78 -21.34 -15.52
N LYS A 92 -2.01 -20.93 -16.78
CA LYS A 92 -2.88 -21.61 -17.75
C LYS A 92 -2.43 -23.03 -18.10
N ASN A 93 -1.14 -23.34 -18.00
CA ASN A 93 -0.58 -24.65 -18.40
C ASN A 93 0.40 -25.25 -17.37
N ILE A 94 0.76 -24.51 -16.33
CA ILE A 94 1.85 -24.84 -15.40
C ILE A 94 1.41 -24.46 -13.98
N LYS A 95 1.80 -25.26 -12.98
CA LYS A 95 1.60 -24.92 -11.56
C LYS A 95 2.69 -23.96 -11.09
N LEU A 96 2.32 -22.93 -10.36
CA LEU A 96 3.22 -21.90 -9.85
C LEU A 96 3.24 -21.94 -8.32
N SER A 97 4.40 -21.74 -7.69
CA SER A 97 4.58 -21.70 -6.23
C SER A 97 5.61 -20.68 -5.76
#